data_AF-A0A1V4VWK2-F1
#
_entry.id   AF-A0A1V4VWK2-F1
#
_cell.length_a   1.000
_cell.length_b   1.000
_cell.length_c   1.000
_cell.angle_alpha   90.00
_cell.angle_beta   90.00
_cell.angle_gamma   90.00
#
_symmetry.space_group_name_H-M   'P 1'
#
loop_
_entity.id
_entity.type
_entity.pdbx_description
1 polymer ?
#
loop_
_entity_poly.entity_id
_entity_poly.type
_entity_poly.pdbx_seq_one_letter_code
_entity_poly.pdbx_strand_id
1 'polypeptide(L)'
;MVVLARGLKIPTPKGGERQSGQWPDCPKMQIALHKPTISQIQEAVNQIQKIHKGKILVYFTQDVKVRINRWNTKQLREMKVRFFKSQNGWFCYTFHSRTGYPLSYIDYEKICVIAPAVEEKLTKAAEVKLALKKFHRNAWTDYQDDPDKLSELIKNCGGFKPYSIKKNFPAHVIGQLKQVFDKKEKYSYTVYGRKRTMTVETKLCDDGIFRAWYSSEYPGYGNGSYYLLINPTTAAFREDD
;
A
#
# COMPACT_ATOMS: atom_id res chain seq x y z
N MET A 1 -22.72 10.50 -26.98
CA MET A 1 -23.50 9.27 -27.29
C MET A 1 -22.84 8.13 -26.51
N VAL A 2 -23.49 7.60 -25.47
CA VAL A 2 -22.97 6.46 -24.70
C VAL A 2 -23.20 5.19 -25.53
N VAL A 3 -22.15 4.70 -26.19
CA VAL A 3 -22.23 3.39 -26.84
C VAL A 3 -21.98 2.35 -25.74
N LEU A 4 -23.06 1.83 -25.16
CA LEU A 4 -23.04 0.53 -24.49
C LEU A 4 -22.74 -0.50 -25.57
N ALA A 5 -21.46 -0.81 -25.79
CA ALA A 5 -21.03 -1.83 -26.73
C ALA A 5 -21.48 -3.21 -26.22
N ARG A 6 -22.74 -3.58 -26.50
CA ARG A 6 -23.18 -4.98 -26.46
C ARG A 6 -22.49 -5.71 -27.62
N GLY A 7 -21.53 -6.58 -27.31
CA GLY A 7 -21.07 -7.60 -28.26
C GLY A 7 -19.57 -7.66 -28.58
N LEU A 8 -18.70 -6.88 -27.93
CA LEU A 8 -17.26 -7.12 -28.06
C LEU A 8 -16.84 -8.35 -27.23
N LYS A 9 -16.57 -9.47 -27.91
CA LYS A 9 -15.84 -10.60 -27.33
C LYS A 9 -14.43 -10.13 -26.98
N ILE A 10 -14.21 -9.81 -25.70
CA ILE A 10 -12.89 -9.52 -25.14
C ILE A 10 -12.05 -10.79 -25.27
N PRO A 11 -10.82 -10.74 -25.83
CA PRO A 11 -9.98 -11.91 -25.96
C PRO A 11 -9.66 -12.47 -24.58
N THR A 12 -10.13 -13.69 -24.31
CA THR A 12 -9.70 -14.46 -23.14
C THR A 12 -8.21 -14.77 -23.26
N PRO A 13 -7.43 -14.66 -22.17
CA PRO A 13 -6.04 -15.06 -22.18
C PRO A 13 -5.95 -16.56 -22.50
N LYS A 14 -5.28 -16.91 -23.60
CA LYS A 14 -4.91 -18.29 -23.91
C LYS A 14 -3.77 -18.70 -22.97
N GLY A 15 -4.08 -19.52 -21.96
CA GLY A 15 -3.08 -20.18 -21.13
C GLY A 15 -3.56 -20.42 -19.70
N GLY A 16 -3.91 -21.68 -19.42
CA GLY A 16 -4.19 -22.20 -18.08
C GLY A 16 -5.68 -22.30 -17.77
N GLU A 17 -6.17 -23.54 -17.68
CA GLU A 17 -7.51 -23.89 -17.19
C GLU A 17 -7.82 -23.15 -15.88
N ARG A 18 -8.62 -22.10 -15.97
CA ARG A 18 -9.48 -21.67 -14.88
C ARG A 18 -10.88 -22.09 -15.25
N GLN A 19 -11.45 -22.98 -14.44
CA GLN A 19 -12.87 -23.27 -14.41
C GLN A 19 -13.67 -21.97 -14.45
N SER A 20 -14.82 -22.01 -15.11
CA SER A 20 -15.80 -20.94 -15.28
C SER A 20 -16.18 -20.29 -13.95
N GLY A 21 -15.33 -19.39 -13.48
CA GLY A 21 -15.56 -18.52 -12.34
C GLY A 21 -16.11 -17.21 -12.85
N GLN A 22 -17.26 -16.81 -12.30
CA GLN A 22 -17.77 -15.45 -12.38
C GLN A 22 -16.63 -14.45 -12.20
N TRP A 23 -16.59 -13.44 -13.06
CA TRP A 23 -15.76 -12.26 -12.83
C TRP A 23 -16.13 -11.70 -11.44
N PRO A 24 -15.15 -11.40 -10.57
CA PRO A 24 -15.42 -10.80 -9.27
C PRO A 24 -16.27 -9.54 -9.50
N ASP A 25 -17.33 -9.37 -8.69
CA ASP A 25 -18.36 -8.32 -8.79
C ASP A 25 -17.80 -7.03 -9.38
N CYS A 26 -17.94 -6.90 -10.70
CA CYS A 26 -17.35 -5.82 -11.44
C CYS A 26 -18.08 -4.53 -11.08
N PRO A 27 -17.38 -3.43 -10.78
CA PRO A 27 -18.03 -2.14 -10.64
C PRO A 27 -18.76 -1.85 -11.96
N LYS A 28 -20.03 -1.45 -11.87
CA LYS A 28 -21.04 -1.37 -12.95
C LYS A 28 -20.67 -0.53 -14.19
N MET A 29 -19.46 0.01 -14.27
CA MET A 29 -19.00 0.89 -15.35
C MET A 29 -17.61 0.47 -15.85
N GLN A 30 -17.57 -0.09 -17.05
CA GLN A 30 -16.34 -0.32 -17.82
C GLN A 30 -16.50 0.34 -19.18
N ILE A 31 -15.45 0.97 -19.68
CA ILE A 31 -15.45 1.62 -21.00
C ILE A 31 -14.47 0.85 -21.88
N ALA A 32 -15.01 0.17 -22.88
CA ALA A 32 -14.22 -0.49 -23.92
C ALA A 32 -13.79 0.53 -24.98
N LEU A 33 -12.54 0.43 -25.42
CA LEU A 33 -11.91 1.31 -26.39
C LEU A 33 -11.25 0.45 -27.48
N HIS A 34 -11.18 0.98 -28.69
CA HIS A 34 -10.46 0.37 -29.80
C HIS A 34 -9.57 1.41 -30.47
N LYS A 35 -8.25 1.24 -30.36
CA LYS A 35 -7.24 2.20 -30.85
C LYS A 35 -7.56 3.65 -30.47
N PRO A 36 -7.72 3.94 -29.16
CA PRO A 36 -8.24 5.23 -28.74
C PRO A 36 -7.25 6.37 -28.94
N THR A 37 -7.77 7.57 -29.18
CA THR A 37 -7.01 8.82 -29.08
C THR A 37 -6.88 9.27 -27.63
N ILE A 38 -5.92 10.16 -27.33
CA ILE A 38 -5.76 10.74 -25.98
C ILE A 38 -7.05 11.43 -25.52
N SER A 39 -7.76 12.12 -26.42
CA SER A 39 -9.03 12.78 -26.08
C SER A 39 -10.12 11.79 -25.67
N GLN A 40 -10.24 10.65 -26.37
CA GLN A 40 -11.19 9.59 -26.03
C GLN A 40 -10.88 8.96 -24.66
N ILE A 41 -9.59 8.75 -24.37
CA ILE A 41 -9.15 8.25 -23.06
C ILE A 41 -9.48 9.25 -21.96
N GLN A 42 -9.20 10.54 -22.20
CA GLN A 42 -9.50 11.61 -21.24
C GLN A 42 -11.00 11.71 -20.97
N GLU A 43 -11.84 11.61 -22.00
CA GLU A 43 -13.30 11.58 -21.83
C GLU A 43 -13.75 10.37 -21.00
N ALA A 44 -13.26 9.18 -21.32
CA ALA A 44 -13.56 7.96 -20.58
C ALA A 44 -13.15 8.06 -19.10
N VAL A 45 -11.96 8.59 -18.83
CA VAL A 45 -11.47 8.85 -17.47
C VAL A 45 -12.37 9.85 -16.74
N ASN A 46 -12.75 10.96 -17.39
CA ASN A 46 -13.62 11.97 -16.78
C ASN A 46 -15.00 11.37 -16.42
N GLN A 47 -15.55 10.51 -17.28
CA GLN A 47 -16.80 9.81 -16.99
C GLN A 47 -16.69 8.91 -15.76
N ILE A 48 -15.60 8.16 -15.63
CA ILE A 48 -15.34 7.31 -14.45
C ILE A 48 -15.11 8.18 -13.20
N GLN A 49 -14.36 9.28 -13.31
CA GLN A 49 -14.04 10.16 -12.18
C GLN A 49 -15.25 10.87 -11.58
N LYS A 50 -16.33 11.07 -12.36
CA LYS A 50 -17.61 11.58 -11.85
C LYS A 50 -18.23 10.68 -10.78
N ILE A 51 -18.00 9.36 -10.87
CA ILE A 51 -18.56 8.37 -9.95
C ILE A 51 -17.52 7.74 -9.02
N HIS A 52 -16.23 7.82 -9.36
CA HIS A 52 -15.14 7.16 -8.66
C HIS A 52 -13.92 8.08 -8.51
N LYS A 53 -13.66 8.55 -7.28
CA LYS A 53 -12.52 9.47 -6.97
C LYS A 53 -11.18 8.75 -6.76
N GLY A 54 -11.11 7.44 -7.01
CA GLY A 54 -9.94 6.61 -6.72
C GLY A 54 -9.01 6.39 -7.92
N LYS A 55 -8.25 5.29 -7.84
CA LYS A 55 -7.43 4.84 -8.97
C LYS A 55 -8.32 4.26 -10.06
N ILE A 56 -7.83 4.31 -11.29
CA ILE A 56 -8.47 3.76 -12.47
C ILE A 56 -7.62 2.58 -12.93
N LEU A 57 -8.29 1.49 -13.27
CA LEU A 57 -7.71 0.30 -13.85
C LEU A 57 -7.77 0.43 -15.37
N VAL A 58 -6.62 0.20 -16.01
CA VAL A 58 -6.45 0.29 -17.46
C VAL A 58 -5.91 -1.03 -17.96
N TYR A 59 -6.55 -1.60 -18.97
CA TYR A 59 -6.11 -2.81 -19.64
C TYR A 59 -5.59 -2.50 -21.03
N PHE A 60 -4.54 -3.21 -21.41
CA PHE A 60 -3.95 -3.17 -22.72
C PHE A 60 -4.26 -4.45 -23.49
N THR A 61 -4.39 -4.33 -24.81
CA THR A 61 -4.54 -5.47 -25.73
C THR A 61 -3.37 -6.46 -25.64
N GLN A 62 -2.17 -5.94 -25.37
CA GLN A 62 -0.90 -6.65 -25.23
C GLN A 62 0.00 -5.94 -24.20
N ASP A 63 1.15 -6.51 -23.88
CA ASP A 63 2.11 -5.87 -22.98
C ASP A 63 2.64 -4.55 -23.55
N VAL A 64 2.67 -3.52 -22.69
CA VAL A 64 3.16 -2.18 -22.99
C VAL A 64 4.24 -1.79 -21.99
N LYS A 65 5.28 -1.08 -22.47
CA LYS A 65 6.30 -0.49 -21.59
C LYS A 65 5.70 0.70 -20.85
N VAL A 66 5.51 0.55 -19.55
CA VAL A 66 4.94 1.57 -18.67
C VAL A 66 5.99 2.05 -17.68
N ARG A 67 6.15 3.36 -17.57
CA ARG A 67 7.05 3.97 -16.60
C ARG A 67 6.39 4.03 -15.23
N ILE A 68 6.93 3.28 -14.28
CA ILE A 68 6.40 3.23 -12.90
C ILE A 68 6.96 4.39 -12.07
N ASN A 69 8.27 4.63 -12.19
CA ASN A 69 8.95 5.73 -11.53
C ASN A 69 10.17 6.21 -12.37
N ARG A 70 10.94 7.18 -11.85
CA ARG A 70 12.09 7.75 -12.57
C ARG A 70 13.09 6.69 -13.04
N TRP A 71 13.27 5.63 -12.27
CA TRP A 71 14.30 4.61 -12.42
C TRP A 71 13.77 3.26 -12.90
N ASN A 72 12.45 3.11 -13.06
CA ASN A 72 11.84 1.81 -13.28
C ASN A 72 10.73 1.88 -14.34
N THR A 73 10.89 1.04 -15.37
CA THR A 73 9.92 0.80 -16.43
C THR A 73 9.61 -0.69 -16.46
N LYS A 74 8.33 -1.05 -16.58
CA LYS A 74 7.88 -2.44 -16.60
C LYS A 74 7.04 -2.72 -17.85
N GLN A 75 7.11 -3.94 -18.35
CA GLN A 75 6.14 -4.45 -19.32
C GLN A 75 4.89 -4.87 -18.55
N LEU A 76 3.74 -4.27 -18.88
CA LEU A 76 2.48 -4.51 -18.19
C LEU A 76 1.34 -4.67 -19.19
N ARG A 77 0.43 -5.61 -18.89
CA ARG A 77 -0.85 -5.78 -19.59
C ARG A 77 -2.01 -5.04 -18.91
N GLU A 78 -1.82 -4.64 -17.66
CA GLU A 78 -2.75 -3.83 -16.89
C GLU A 78 -2.02 -2.84 -15.99
N MET A 79 -2.64 -1.70 -15.68
CA MET A 79 -2.13 -0.76 -14.70
C MET A 79 -3.24 -0.11 -13.88
N LYS A 80 -2.96 0.09 -12.58
CA LYS A 80 -3.84 0.79 -11.63
C LYS A 80 -3.24 2.15 -11.27
N VAL A 81 -3.75 3.22 -11.88
CA VAL A 81 -3.15 4.56 -11.87
C VAL A 81 -4.17 5.65 -11.53
N ARG A 82 -3.70 6.84 -11.17
CA ARG A 82 -4.52 8.07 -11.19
C ARG A 82 -4.20 8.86 -12.44
N PHE A 83 -5.22 9.44 -13.06
CA PHE A 83 -5.06 10.36 -14.17
C PHE A 83 -5.25 11.79 -13.71
N PHE A 84 -4.51 12.71 -14.31
CA PHE A 84 -4.61 14.14 -14.03
C PHE A 84 -4.10 14.95 -15.22
N LYS A 85 -4.44 16.24 -15.26
CA LYS A 85 -3.89 17.21 -16.20
C LYS A 85 -2.75 17.95 -15.51
N SER A 86 -1.57 17.96 -16.14
CA SER A 86 -0.44 18.75 -15.65
C SER A 86 -0.68 20.26 -15.84
N GLN A 87 0.14 21.10 -15.20
CA GLN A 87 0.09 22.55 -15.38
C GLN A 87 0.30 22.98 -16.85
N ASN A 88 1.13 22.22 -17.60
CA ASN A 88 1.37 22.46 -19.02
C ASN A 88 0.24 21.93 -19.93
N GLY A 89 -0.82 21.38 -19.35
CA GLY A 89 -1.99 20.88 -20.07
C GLY A 89 -1.91 19.43 -20.53
N TRP A 90 -0.81 18.72 -20.25
CA TRP A 90 -0.61 17.35 -20.68
C TRP A 90 -1.46 16.40 -19.87
N PHE A 91 -2.08 15.41 -20.52
CA PHE A 91 -2.82 14.35 -19.85
C PHE A 91 -1.85 13.28 -19.36
N CYS A 92 -1.80 13.10 -18.04
CA CYS A 92 -0.76 12.33 -17.36
C CYS A 92 -1.38 11.22 -16.50
N TYR A 93 -0.58 10.18 -16.23
CA TYR A 93 -0.89 9.14 -15.26
C TYR A 93 0.13 9.09 -14.12
N THR A 94 -0.25 8.53 -12.99
CA THR A 94 0.66 8.29 -11.86
C THR A 94 0.28 7.06 -11.04
N PHE A 95 1.32 6.36 -10.55
CA PHE A 95 1.20 5.31 -9.53
C PHE A 95 1.29 5.85 -8.09
N HIS A 96 1.74 7.09 -7.91
CA HIS A 96 2.13 7.70 -6.64
C HIS A 96 1.55 9.11 -6.47
N SER A 97 1.78 9.76 -5.32
CA SER A 97 1.28 11.12 -5.07
C SER A 97 2.15 12.24 -5.64
N ARG A 98 3.44 11.97 -5.94
CA ARG A 98 4.45 13.04 -6.16
C ARG A 98 4.99 13.18 -7.58
N THR A 99 4.80 12.18 -8.44
CA THR A 99 5.37 12.17 -9.80
C THR A 99 4.35 11.62 -10.76
N GLY A 100 4.25 12.16 -11.96
CA GLY A 100 3.41 11.60 -13.01
C GLY A 100 4.06 11.74 -14.37
N TYR A 101 3.57 10.95 -15.32
CA TYR A 101 4.14 10.81 -16.64
C TYR A 101 3.09 11.11 -17.69
N PRO A 102 3.45 11.81 -18.78
CA PRO A 102 2.59 11.95 -19.94
C PRO A 102 2.06 10.61 -20.42
N LEU A 103 0.77 10.55 -20.74
CA LEU A 103 0.17 9.35 -21.34
C LEU A 103 0.79 9.03 -22.71
N SER A 104 1.28 10.04 -23.42
CA SER A 104 2.02 9.88 -24.68
C SER A 104 3.33 9.09 -24.54
N TYR A 105 3.83 8.85 -23.32
CA TYR A 105 5.04 8.05 -23.09
C TYR A 105 4.78 6.54 -23.09
N ILE A 106 3.52 6.12 -23.25
CA ILE A 106 3.15 4.72 -23.40
C ILE A 106 2.37 4.53 -24.69
N ASP A 107 2.29 3.29 -25.17
CA ASP A 107 1.50 2.91 -26.35
C ASP A 107 -0.01 2.96 -26.01
N TYR A 108 -0.55 4.16 -25.76
CA TYR A 108 -1.93 4.36 -25.30
C TYR A 108 -2.97 3.84 -26.28
N GLU A 109 -2.65 3.74 -27.56
CA GLU A 109 -3.50 3.14 -28.60
C GLU A 109 -3.80 1.66 -28.33
N LYS A 110 -2.98 1.01 -27.50
CA LYS A 110 -3.20 -0.39 -27.09
C LYS A 110 -4.17 -0.49 -25.91
N ILE A 111 -4.62 0.62 -25.32
CA ILE A 111 -5.63 0.61 -24.25
C ILE A 111 -6.95 0.11 -24.82
N CYS A 112 -7.48 -0.96 -24.24
CA CYS A 112 -8.75 -1.57 -24.65
C CYS A 112 -9.85 -1.42 -23.62
N VAL A 113 -9.54 -1.26 -22.34
CA VAL A 113 -10.56 -1.11 -21.29
C VAL A 113 -10.07 -0.12 -20.23
N ILE A 114 -10.98 0.74 -19.78
CA ILE A 114 -10.82 1.60 -18.62
C ILE A 114 -11.97 1.33 -17.64
N ALA A 115 -11.63 1.09 -16.38
CA ALA A 115 -12.58 0.77 -15.32
C ALA A 115 -12.19 1.46 -14.01
N PRO A 116 -13.13 1.77 -13.11
CA PRO A 116 -12.78 2.20 -11.75
C PRO A 116 -12.03 1.05 -11.07
N ALA A 117 -10.91 1.37 -10.43
CA ALA A 117 -10.18 0.33 -9.71
C ALA A 117 -10.89 0.07 -8.39
N VAL A 118 -11.38 -1.15 -8.20
CA VAL A 118 -11.80 -1.61 -6.89
C VAL A 118 -10.54 -1.68 -6.03
N GLU A 119 -10.41 -0.77 -5.06
CA GLU A 119 -9.55 -1.02 -3.92
C GLU A 119 -10.33 -1.98 -3.04
N GLU A 120 -10.00 -3.27 -3.11
CA GLU A 120 -10.37 -4.19 -2.04
C GLU A 120 -9.74 -3.62 -0.77
N LYS A 121 -10.54 -2.87 0.00
CA LYS A 121 -10.20 -2.61 1.39
C LYS A 121 -10.09 -3.99 2.02
N LEU A 122 -8.92 -4.31 2.55
CA LEU A 122 -8.75 -5.53 3.32
C LEU A 122 -9.89 -5.58 4.33
N THR A 123 -10.58 -6.73 4.40
CA THR A 123 -11.56 -6.92 5.45
C THR A 123 -10.85 -6.80 6.79
N LYS A 124 -11.56 -6.36 7.84
CA LYS A 124 -11.01 -6.22 9.19
C LYS A 124 -10.27 -7.49 9.62
N ALA A 125 -10.85 -8.66 9.32
CA ALA A 125 -10.24 -9.96 9.57
C ALA A 125 -8.93 -10.20 8.79
N ALA A 126 -8.85 -9.77 7.52
CA ALA A 126 -7.65 -9.87 6.73
C ALA A 126 -6.52 -8.96 7.24
N GLU A 127 -6.85 -7.75 7.71
CA GLU A 127 -5.88 -6.84 8.35
C GLU A 127 -5.34 -7.41 9.64
N VAL A 128 -6.20 -7.94 10.52
CA VAL A 128 -5.81 -8.62 11.77
C VAL A 128 -4.88 -9.79 11.46
N LYS A 129 -5.25 -10.66 10.51
CA LYS A 129 -4.42 -11.81 10.10
C LYS A 129 -3.05 -11.38 9.54
N LEU A 130 -3.01 -10.27 8.80
CA LEU A 130 -1.76 -9.73 8.29
C LEU A 130 -0.89 -9.15 9.41
N ALA A 131 -1.50 -8.45 10.37
CA ALA A 131 -0.82 -7.91 11.54
C ALA A 131 -0.22 -9.04 12.38
N LEU A 132 -1.01 -10.05 12.78
CA LEU A 132 -0.57 -11.19 13.59
C LEU A 132 0.65 -11.91 12.99
N LYS A 133 0.68 -12.12 11.67
CA LYS A 133 1.84 -12.72 10.96
C LYS A 133 3.15 -11.93 11.11
N LYS A 134 3.09 -10.66 11.50
CA LYS A 134 4.24 -9.78 11.67
C LYS A 134 4.69 -9.64 13.12
N PHE A 135 3.85 -10.00 14.08
CA PHE A 135 4.25 -9.99 15.48
C PHE A 135 5.32 -11.05 15.73
N HIS A 136 6.26 -10.73 16.59
CA HIS A 136 7.17 -11.72 17.13
C HIS A 136 6.41 -12.59 18.14
N ARG A 137 6.61 -13.91 18.11
CA ARG A 137 5.92 -14.87 18.99
C ARG A 137 5.95 -14.52 20.49
N ASN A 138 7.00 -13.81 20.93
CA ASN A 138 7.18 -13.45 22.33
C ASN A 138 6.63 -12.08 22.70
N ALA A 139 6.36 -11.20 21.74
CA ALA A 139 6.04 -9.80 22.01
C ALA A 139 4.54 -9.55 21.91
N TRP A 140 3.98 -8.79 22.86
CA TRP A 140 2.57 -8.36 22.81
C TRP A 140 1.60 -9.55 22.67
N THR A 141 1.79 -10.58 23.49
CA THR A 141 1.00 -11.82 23.44
C THR A 141 -0.49 -11.56 23.68
N ASP A 142 -0.84 -10.53 24.45
CA ASP A 142 -2.22 -10.08 24.64
C ASP A 142 -2.93 -9.69 23.34
N TYR A 143 -2.25 -9.11 22.37
CA TYR A 143 -2.83 -8.86 21.04
C TYR A 143 -2.82 -10.09 20.12
N GLN A 144 -1.94 -11.06 20.40
CA GLN A 144 -1.89 -12.31 19.64
C GLN A 144 -2.98 -13.28 20.06
N ASP A 145 -3.28 -13.33 21.36
CA ASP A 145 -4.24 -14.22 21.97
C ASP A 145 -5.68 -13.66 21.87
N ASP A 146 -5.84 -12.33 21.77
CA ASP A 146 -7.12 -11.64 21.60
C ASP A 146 -7.17 -10.85 20.28
N PRO A 147 -7.69 -11.46 19.20
CA PRO A 147 -7.86 -10.82 17.91
C PRO A 147 -8.78 -9.59 17.95
N ASP A 148 -9.76 -9.53 18.85
CA ASP A 148 -10.69 -8.41 18.96
C ASP A 148 -10.00 -7.18 19.55
N LYS A 149 -9.15 -7.38 20.56
CA LYS A 149 -8.28 -6.34 21.10
C LYS A 149 -7.33 -5.76 20.04
N LEU A 150 -6.72 -6.62 19.21
CA LEU A 150 -5.89 -6.18 18.09
C LEU A 150 -6.72 -5.44 17.01
N SER A 151 -7.93 -5.92 16.75
CA SER A 151 -8.88 -5.32 15.81
C SER A 151 -9.28 -3.91 16.22
N GLU A 152 -9.46 -3.67 17.53
CA GLU A 152 -9.69 -2.35 18.10
C GLU A 152 -8.46 -1.44 17.97
N LEU A 153 -7.27 -1.94 18.30
CA LEU A 153 -6.02 -1.19 18.13
C LEU A 153 -5.80 -0.75 16.67
N ILE A 154 -6.01 -1.66 15.71
CA ILE A 154 -5.92 -1.36 14.27
C ILE A 154 -6.88 -0.21 13.92
N LYS A 155 -8.11 -0.25 14.42
CA LYS A 155 -9.11 0.79 14.16
C LYS A 155 -8.67 2.13 14.74
N ASN A 156 -8.22 2.15 16.00
CA ASN A 156 -7.86 3.37 16.72
C ASN A 156 -6.62 4.05 16.09
N CYS A 157 -5.69 3.28 15.53
CA CYS A 157 -4.51 3.82 14.82
C CYS A 157 -4.74 4.08 13.31
N GLY A 158 -5.99 4.02 12.83
CA GLY A 158 -6.32 4.29 11.43
C GLY A 158 -5.75 3.27 10.44
N GLY A 159 -5.66 2.00 10.85
CA GLY A 159 -5.27 0.84 10.04
C GLY A 159 -3.87 0.28 10.35
N PHE A 160 -3.60 -0.94 9.88
CA PHE A 160 -2.29 -1.58 10.04
C PHE A 160 -1.27 -1.04 9.02
N LYS A 161 -0.34 -0.20 9.48
CA LYS A 161 0.70 0.44 8.65
C LYS A 161 2.10 0.07 9.16
N PRO A 162 2.72 -1.00 8.64
CA PRO A 162 4.05 -1.40 9.10
C PRO A 162 5.12 -0.40 8.65
N TYR A 163 6.00 -0.04 9.59
CA TYR A 163 7.12 0.86 9.41
C TYR A 163 8.43 0.11 9.72
N SER A 164 9.36 0.07 8.77
CA SER A 164 10.64 -0.61 9.00
C SER A 164 11.65 0.32 9.67
N ILE A 165 12.23 -0.13 10.78
CA ILE A 165 13.26 0.62 11.52
C ILE A 165 14.69 0.25 11.10
N LYS A 166 14.87 -0.73 10.19
CA LYS A 166 16.20 -1.26 9.82
C LYS A 166 17.19 -0.20 9.34
N LYS A 167 16.71 0.83 8.67
CA LYS A 167 17.56 1.92 8.13
C LYS A 167 17.85 3.01 9.16
N ASN A 168 17.14 3.00 10.27
CA ASN A 168 17.22 4.04 11.30
C ASN A 168 18.25 3.69 12.38
N PHE A 169 18.62 2.40 12.49
CA PHE A 169 19.56 1.90 13.49
C PHE A 169 20.74 1.17 12.83
N PRO A 170 21.94 1.20 13.46
CA PRO A 170 23.06 0.39 13.04
C PRO A 170 22.74 -1.12 13.01
N ALA A 171 23.43 -1.87 12.14
CA ALA A 171 23.20 -3.31 11.98
C ALA A 171 23.38 -4.10 13.29
N HIS A 172 24.33 -3.71 14.15
CA HIS A 172 24.55 -4.37 15.44
C HIS A 172 23.36 -4.21 16.39
N VAL A 173 22.71 -3.04 16.41
CA VAL A 173 21.51 -2.78 17.22
C VAL A 173 20.35 -3.67 16.76
N ILE A 174 20.15 -3.81 15.45
CA ILE A 174 19.14 -4.72 14.90
C ILE A 174 19.46 -6.18 15.25
N GLY A 175 20.74 -6.55 15.27
CA GLY A 175 21.21 -7.87 15.72
C GLY A 175 20.89 -8.14 17.18
N GLN A 176 21.17 -7.18 18.06
CA GLN A 176 20.86 -7.23 19.49
C GLN A 176 19.35 -7.31 19.75
N LEU A 177 18.55 -6.49 19.06
CA LEU A 177 17.08 -6.54 19.18
C LEU A 177 16.51 -7.92 18.87
N LYS A 178 17.06 -8.66 17.92
CA LYS A 178 16.60 -10.04 17.66
C LYS A 178 16.81 -10.93 18.88
N GLN A 179 18.00 -10.89 19.47
CA GLN A 179 18.32 -11.67 20.66
C GLN A 179 17.45 -11.27 21.86
N VAL A 180 17.24 -9.97 22.04
CA VAL A 180 16.39 -9.41 23.10
C VAL A 180 14.94 -9.87 22.97
N PHE A 181 14.37 -9.88 21.76
CA PHE A 181 13.02 -10.39 21.51
C PHE A 181 12.89 -11.90 21.77
N ASP A 182 13.93 -12.67 21.48
CA ASP A 182 13.96 -14.12 21.77
C ASP A 182 14.05 -14.39 23.27
N LYS A 183 14.88 -13.63 23.99
CA LYS A 183 15.13 -13.81 25.43
C LYS A 183 14.17 -13.03 26.34
N LYS A 184 13.34 -12.15 25.78
CA LYS A 184 12.44 -11.23 26.50
C LYS A 184 13.18 -10.28 27.46
N GLU A 185 14.37 -9.82 27.06
CA GLU A 185 15.24 -9.01 27.92
C GLU A 185 14.87 -7.51 27.90
N LYS A 186 15.25 -6.80 28.95
CA LYS A 186 15.17 -5.33 28.95
C LYS A 186 16.30 -4.76 28.09
N TYR A 187 15.97 -3.85 27.19
CA TYR A 187 16.93 -3.20 26.30
C TYR A 187 16.47 -1.78 25.99
N SER A 188 17.41 -0.86 25.84
CA SER A 188 17.13 0.49 25.36
C SER A 188 18.31 0.99 24.52
N TYR A 189 17.99 1.65 23.41
CA TYR A 189 18.99 2.27 22.56
C TYR A 189 18.41 3.50 21.87
N THR A 190 19.16 4.59 21.91
CA THR A 190 18.77 5.88 21.32
C THR A 190 19.79 6.34 20.30
N VAL A 191 19.30 6.71 19.11
CA VAL A 191 20.05 7.42 18.08
C VAL A 191 19.66 8.89 18.15
N TYR A 192 20.60 9.74 18.57
CA TYR A 192 20.43 11.17 18.54
C TYR A 192 20.64 11.69 17.10
N GLY A 193 19.59 12.24 16.50
CA GLY A 193 19.66 12.85 15.18
C GLY A 193 19.37 14.35 15.22
N ARG A 194 19.84 15.08 14.20
CA ARG A 194 19.62 16.53 14.09
C ARG A 194 18.15 16.94 13.91
N LYS A 195 17.35 16.09 13.26
CA LYS A 195 15.92 16.34 12.99
C LYS A 195 14.99 15.51 13.88
N ARG A 196 15.43 14.30 14.21
CA ARG A 196 14.66 13.32 14.97
C ARG A 196 15.60 12.55 15.87
N THR A 197 15.21 12.37 17.11
CA THR A 197 15.79 11.38 18.03
C THR A 197 14.96 10.12 17.92
N MET A 198 15.61 8.98 17.74
CA MET A 198 14.93 7.70 17.56
C MET A 198 15.33 6.75 18.67
N THR A 199 14.35 6.20 19.37
CA THR A 199 14.58 5.30 20.50
C THR A 199 13.85 3.99 20.28
N VAL A 200 14.50 2.90 20.67
CA VAL A 200 13.86 1.60 20.86
C VAL A 200 13.98 1.22 22.33
N GLU A 201 12.91 0.71 22.90
CA GLU A 201 12.88 0.20 24.27
C GLU A 201 12.14 -1.14 24.30
N THR A 202 12.62 -2.08 25.11
CA THR A 202 11.94 -3.34 25.38
C THR A 202 11.97 -3.63 26.88
N LYS A 203 10.93 -4.29 27.38
CA LYS A 203 10.92 -4.86 28.74
C LYS A 203 9.89 -5.97 28.87
N LEU A 204 10.16 -6.91 29.76
CA LEU A 204 9.12 -7.78 30.32
C LEU A 204 8.37 -6.99 31.38
N CYS A 205 7.08 -6.77 31.19
CA CYS A 205 6.24 -6.05 32.14
C CYS A 205 5.78 -6.96 33.29
N ASP A 206 5.23 -6.34 34.35
CA ASP A 206 4.78 -7.04 35.57
C ASP A 206 3.65 -8.04 35.33
N ASP A 207 2.90 -7.88 34.24
CA ASP A 207 1.87 -8.82 33.78
C ASP A 207 2.43 -10.01 32.98
N GLY A 208 3.75 -10.16 32.92
CA GLY A 208 4.44 -11.23 32.20
C GLY A 208 4.46 -11.06 30.68
N ILE A 209 3.94 -9.94 30.15
CA ILE A 209 3.92 -9.67 28.72
C ILE A 209 5.17 -8.88 28.33
N PHE A 210 5.92 -9.43 27.38
CA PHE A 210 7.07 -8.73 26.81
C PHE A 210 6.59 -7.68 25.82
N ARG A 211 6.96 -6.42 26.06
CA ARG A 211 6.55 -5.26 25.27
C ARG A 211 7.76 -4.51 24.75
N ALA A 212 7.57 -3.89 23.60
CA ALA A 212 8.62 -3.17 22.92
C ALA A 212 8.06 -1.95 22.18
N TRP A 213 8.73 -0.81 22.31
CA TRP A 213 8.32 0.47 21.76
C TRP A 213 9.39 1.03 20.83
N TYR A 214 8.93 1.82 19.87
CA TYR A 214 9.79 2.64 19.03
C TYR A 214 9.25 4.07 19.03
N SER A 215 10.10 5.05 19.30
CA SER A 215 9.76 6.47 19.19
C SER A 215 10.65 7.17 18.17
N SER A 216 10.09 8.19 17.54
CA SER A 216 10.77 9.13 16.66
C SER A 216 10.34 10.55 17.04
N GLU A 217 11.07 11.14 17.97
CA GLU A 217 10.77 12.41 18.61
C GLU A 217 11.55 13.57 17.99
N TYR A 218 11.06 14.80 18.14
CA TYR A 218 11.88 15.98 17.90
C TYR A 218 12.87 16.17 19.05
N PRO A 219 14.17 16.42 18.76
CA PRO A 219 15.18 16.50 19.81
C PRO A 219 14.85 17.56 20.86
N GLY A 220 14.71 17.14 22.13
CA GLY A 220 14.51 18.04 23.27
C GLY A 220 13.08 18.47 23.55
N TYR A 221 12.09 18.00 22.79
CA TYR A 221 10.69 18.44 22.93
C TYR A 221 9.74 17.38 23.50
N GLY A 222 10.15 16.10 23.55
CA GLY A 222 9.29 15.02 24.04
C GLY A 222 8.02 14.81 23.20
N ASN A 223 7.95 15.38 22.01
CA ASN A 223 6.85 15.22 21.07
C ASN A 223 7.32 14.54 19.78
N GLY A 224 6.43 13.81 19.10
CA GLY A 224 6.76 13.16 17.85
C GLY A 224 5.82 12.03 17.50
N SER A 225 6.40 10.93 17.03
CA SER A 225 5.62 9.76 16.62
C SER A 225 6.05 8.55 17.43
N TYR A 226 5.07 7.92 18.08
CA TYR A 226 5.23 6.74 18.94
C TYR A 226 4.61 5.53 18.26
N TYR A 227 5.24 4.37 18.45
CA TYR A 227 4.86 3.14 17.78
C TYR A 227 5.06 1.94 18.72
N LEU A 228 4.27 0.90 18.49
CA LEU A 228 4.58 -0.42 19.02
C LEU A 228 5.62 -1.10 18.13
N LEU A 229 6.71 -1.56 18.71
CA LEU A 229 7.69 -2.38 18.03
C LEU A 229 7.22 -3.84 18.09
N ILE A 230 6.62 -4.32 16.99
CA ILE A 230 5.95 -5.62 16.94
C ILE A 230 6.92 -6.78 16.65
N ASN A 231 8.08 -6.49 16.06
CA ASN A 231 9.20 -7.41 15.90
C ASN A 231 10.52 -6.61 15.82
N PRO A 232 11.70 -7.26 15.81
CA PRO A 232 13.00 -6.56 15.86
C PRO A 232 13.28 -5.53 14.76
N THR A 233 12.45 -5.48 13.71
CA THR A 233 12.71 -4.67 12.51
C THR A 233 11.52 -3.86 12.03
N THR A 234 10.35 -4.04 12.65
CA THR A 234 9.09 -3.46 12.21
C THR A 234 8.35 -2.88 13.41
N ALA A 235 8.04 -1.60 13.32
CA ALA A 235 7.10 -0.91 14.19
C ALA A 235 5.75 -0.72 13.48
N ALA A 236 4.67 -0.56 14.23
CA ALA A 236 3.31 -0.31 13.73
C ALA A 236 2.51 0.49 14.77
N PHE A 237 1.24 0.78 14.46
CA PHE A 237 0.31 1.45 15.38
C PHE A 237 0.83 2.82 15.82
N ARG A 238 0.98 3.71 14.84
CA ARG A 238 1.51 5.06 15.08
C ARG A 238 0.49 5.89 15.85
N GLU A 239 0.98 6.55 16.89
CA GLU A 239 0.34 7.67 17.55
C GLU A 239 1.24 8.90 17.40
N ASP A 240 0.66 10.04 17.05
CA ASP A 240 1.39 11.31 17.00
C ASP A 240 0.92 12.19 18.16
N ASP A 241 1.87 12.90 18.75
CA ASP A 241 1.64 13.97 19.73
C ASP A 241 1.46 15.32 19.02
#